data_AF-A0A3F2UGU9-F1
#
_entry.id   AF-A0A3F2UGU9-F1
#
_cell.length_a   1.000
_cell.length_b   1.000
_cell.length_c   1.000
_cell.angle_alpha   90.00
_cell.angle_beta   90.00
_cell.angle_gamma   90.00
#
_symmetry.space_group_name_H-M   'P 1'
#
loop_
_entity.id
_entity.type
_entity.pdbx_description
1 polymer ?
#
loop_
_entity_poly.entity_id
_entity_poly.type
_entity_poly.pdbx_seq_one_letter_code
_entity_poly.pdbx_strand_id
1 'polypeptide(L)'
;MGMNIKNPVVERLAKELANETGETMTSAIQGALEEKLQRLRRERDVEEKIRRIDELLASIPPPPPGVTSDHSDLYDEWGLPA
;
A
#
# COMPACT_ATOMS: atom_id res chain seq x y z
N MET A 1 6.67 30.96 4.39
CA MET A 1 8.12 30.73 4.59
C MET A 1 8.61 29.89 3.43
N GLY A 2 9.83 30.12 2.92
CA GLY A 2 10.30 29.53 1.66
C GLY A 2 11.42 28.51 1.84
N MET A 3 11.39 27.43 1.06
CA MET A 3 12.49 26.48 0.92
C MET A 3 13.45 26.98 -0.17
N ASN A 4 14.77 27.01 0.10
CA ASN A 4 15.77 27.39 -0.89
C ASN A 4 16.52 26.13 -1.37
N ILE A 5 16.34 25.76 -2.64
CA ILE A 5 17.02 24.60 -3.25
C ILE A 5 17.97 25.11 -4.33
N LYS A 6 19.28 25.09 -4.05
CA LYS A 6 20.33 25.44 -5.04
C LYS A 6 20.81 24.18 -5.77
N ASN A 7 19.95 23.63 -6.62
CA ASN A 7 20.30 22.49 -7.46
C ASN A 7 19.74 22.68 -8.88
N PRO A 8 20.60 22.81 -9.91
CA PRO A 8 20.16 23.09 -11.28
C PRO A 8 19.32 21.95 -11.89
N VAL A 9 19.52 20.72 -11.43
CA VAL A 9 18.74 19.56 -11.87
C VAL A 9 17.30 19.66 -11.33
N VAL A 10 17.14 20.03 -10.05
CA VAL A 10 15.82 20.21 -9.44
C VAL A 10 15.07 21.36 -10.11
N GLU A 11 15.75 22.47 -10.39
CA GLU A 11 15.14 23.61 -11.09
C GLU A 11 14.66 23.22 -12.50
N ARG A 12 15.49 22.48 -13.26
CA ARG A 12 15.11 21.99 -14.59
C ARG A 12 13.89 21.06 -14.51
N LEU A 13 13.91 20.08 -13.61
CA LEU A 13 12.80 19.13 -13.44
C LEU A 13 11.50 19.84 -13.02
N ALA A 14 11.60 20.83 -12.12
CA ALA A 14 10.43 21.60 -11.70
C ALA A 14 9.84 22.45 -12.84
N LYS A 15 10.69 22.99 -13.73
CA LYS A 15 10.24 23.71 -14.94
C LYS A 15 9.58 22.76 -15.94
N GLU A 16 10.19 21.61 -16.20
CA GLU A 16 9.63 20.58 -17.08
C GLU A 16 8.26 20.13 -16.57
N LEU A 17 8.16 19.77 -15.29
CA LEU A 17 6.90 19.35 -14.68
C LEU A 17 5.83 20.44 -14.75
N ALA A 18 6.16 21.68 -14.42
CA ALA A 18 5.24 22.81 -14.52
C ALA A 18 4.73 23.04 -15.95
N ASN A 19 5.59 22.90 -16.95
CA ASN A 19 5.21 23.03 -18.35
C ASN A 19 4.29 21.90 -18.81
N GLU A 20 4.54 20.67 -18.36
CA GLU A 20 3.71 19.50 -18.69
C GLU A 20 2.34 19.55 -18.00
N THR A 21 2.28 20.01 -16.74
CA THR A 21 1.01 20.10 -15.98
C THR A 21 0.24 21.38 -16.25
N GLY A 22 0.87 22.40 -16.84
CA GLY A 22 0.28 23.73 -17.03
C GLY A 22 0.15 24.53 -15.73
N GLU A 23 0.90 24.15 -14.69
CA GLU A 23 0.85 24.76 -13.37
C GLU A 23 2.05 25.67 -13.11
N THR A 24 2.05 26.36 -11.96
CA THR A 24 3.26 27.05 -11.49
C THR A 24 4.30 26.03 -10.98
N MET A 25 5.59 26.36 -11.06
CA MET A 25 6.66 25.50 -10.51
C MET A 25 6.40 25.11 -9.05
N THR A 26 5.86 26.03 -8.24
CA THR A 26 5.56 25.74 -6.83
C THR A 26 4.42 24.74 -6.69
N SER A 27 3.33 24.88 -7.47
CA SER A 27 2.20 23.95 -7.45
C SER A 27 2.61 22.55 -7.94
N ALA A 28 3.36 22.50 -9.04
CA ALA A 28 3.89 21.27 -9.60
C ALA A 28 4.80 20.53 -8.60
N ILE A 29 5.71 21.24 -7.94
CA ILE A 29 6.57 20.65 -6.88
C ILE A 29 5.71 20.17 -5.71
N GLN A 30 4.74 20.98 -5.25
CA GLN A 30 3.88 20.61 -4.14
C GLN A 30 3.11 19.32 -4.45
N GLY A 31 2.46 19.23 -5.62
CA GLY A 31 1.73 18.04 -6.06
C GLY A 31 2.64 16.80 -6.10
N ALA A 32 3.81 16.90 -6.73
CA ALA A 32 4.75 15.78 -6.82
C ALA A 32 5.21 15.27 -5.43
N LEU A 33 5.44 16.18 -4.48
CA LEU A 33 5.80 15.83 -3.11
C LEU A 33 4.63 15.16 -2.38
N GLU A 34 3.43 15.70 -2.49
CA GLU A 34 2.22 15.15 -1.88
C GLU A 34 1.91 13.75 -2.42
N GLU A 35 1.98 13.54 -3.73
CA GLU A 35 1.79 12.24 -4.36
C GLU A 35 2.82 11.22 -3.90
N LYS A 36 4.11 11.58 -3.85
CA LYS A 36 5.16 10.68 -3.37
C LYS A 36 4.95 10.31 -1.91
N LEU A 37 4.61 11.27 -1.06
CA LEU A 37 4.32 11.03 0.35
C LEU A 37 3.06 10.15 0.52
N GLN A 38 2.02 10.39 -0.26
CA GLN A 38 0.80 9.59 -0.21
C GLN A 38 1.07 8.13 -0.60
N ARG A 39 1.82 7.90 -1.69
CA ARG A 39 2.23 6.55 -2.11
C ARG A 39 3.01 5.82 -1.00
N LEU A 40 4.02 6.47 -0.43
CA LEU A 40 4.82 5.88 0.65
C LEU A 40 4.01 5.61 1.92
N ARG A 41 3.02 6.45 2.22
CA ARG A 41 2.09 6.22 3.35
C ARG A 41 1.19 5.01 3.10
N ARG A 42 0.65 4.86 1.88
CA ARG A 42 -0.17 3.69 1.51
C ARG A 42 0.65 2.40 1.58
N GLU A 43 1.86 2.39 1.05
CA GLU A 43 2.76 1.23 1.11
C GLU A 43 3.04 0.80 2.56
N ARG A 44 3.38 1.75 3.44
CA ARG A 44 3.61 1.47 4.87
C ARG A 44 2.36 0.95 5.59
N ASP A 45 1.19 1.51 5.31
CA ASP A 45 -0.08 1.07 5.92
C ASP A 45 -0.39 -0.39 5.53
N VAL A 46 -0.11 -0.79 4.29
CA VAL A 46 -0.24 -2.20 3.86
C VAL A 46 0.73 -3.10 4.61
N GLU A 47 2.00 -2.70 4.71
CA GLU A 47 3.04 -3.46 5.43
C GLU A 47 2.71 -3.61 6.92
N GLU A 48 2.26 -2.55 7.57
CA GLU A 48 1.81 -2.57 8.97
C GLU A 48 0.57 -3.46 9.15
N LYS A 49 -0.39 -3.41 8.23
CA LYS A 49 -1.57 -4.28 8.25
C LYS A 49 -1.19 -5.75 8.13
N ILE A 50 -0.30 -6.10 7.20
CA ILE A 50 0.19 -7.48 7.04
C ILE A 50 0.87 -7.93 8.33
N ARG A 51 1.81 -7.13 8.86
CA ARG A 51 2.49 -7.45 10.12
C ARG A 51 1.49 -7.70 11.25
N ARG A 52 0.46 -6.86 11.38
CA ARG A 52 -0.57 -7.01 12.42
C ARG A 52 -1.40 -8.27 12.24
N ILE A 53 -1.70 -8.67 11.00
CA ILE A 53 -2.37 -9.94 10.70
C ILE A 53 -1.47 -11.11 11.08
N ASP A 54 -0.19 -11.08 10.71
CA ASP A 54 0.77 -12.14 11.05
C ASP A 54 0.92 -12.31 12.56
N GLU A 55 1.04 -11.20 13.31
CA GLU A 55 1.07 -11.20 14.78
C GLU A 55 -0.20 -11.80 15.37
N LEU A 56 -1.37 -11.47 14.81
CA LEU A 56 -2.65 -12.02 15.25
C LEU A 56 -2.72 -13.52 14.97
N LEU A 57 -2.35 -13.96 13.76
CA LEU A 57 -2.35 -15.37 13.38
C LEU A 57 -1.38 -16.19 14.25
N ALA A 58 -0.20 -15.66 14.54
CA ALA A 58 0.78 -16.29 15.42
C ALA A 58 0.28 -16.44 16.87
N SER A 59 -0.68 -15.60 17.30
CA SER A 59 -1.27 -15.67 18.63
C SER A 59 -2.39 -16.71 18.76
N ILE A 60 -2.90 -17.24 17.65
CA ILE A 60 -4.01 -18.20 17.65
C ILE A 60 -3.45 -19.61 17.89
N PRO A 61 -3.95 -20.35 18.90
CA PRO A 61 -3.53 -21.73 19.12
C PRO A 61 -3.99 -22.64 17.98
N PRO A 62 -3.27 -23.73 17.68
CA PRO A 62 -3.70 -24.68 16.67
C PRO A 62 -5.07 -25.29 17.04
N PRO A 63 -5.88 -25.70 16.04
CA PRO A 63 -7.14 -26.36 16.31
C PRO A 63 -6.90 -27.64 17.14
N PRO A 64 -7.85 -28.02 18.02
CA PRO A 64 -7.74 -29.24 18.81
C PRO A 64 -7.55 -30.48 17.91
N PRO A 65 -6.83 -31.52 18.37
CA PRO A 65 -6.69 -32.75 17.61
C PRO A 65 -8.05 -33.34 17.22
N GLY A 66 -8.21 -33.69 15.95
CA GLY A 66 -9.45 -34.28 15.43
C GLY A 66 -10.54 -33.28 15.04
N VAL A 67 -10.33 -31.98 15.25
CA VAL A 67 -11.22 -30.93 14.73
C VAL A 67 -10.68 -30.44 13.39
N THR A 68 -11.50 -30.55 12.35
CA THR A 68 -11.19 -30.06 11.01
C THR A 68 -12.36 -29.23 10.48
N SER A 69 -12.05 -28.21 9.68
CA SER A 69 -13.04 -27.50 8.87
C SER A 69 -13.20 -28.14 7.48
N ASP A 70 -12.53 -29.27 7.27
CA ASP A 70 -12.74 -30.11 6.10
C ASP A 70 -14.14 -30.73 6.18
N HIS A 71 -14.93 -30.48 5.14
CA HIS A 71 -16.29 -30.98 4.98
C HIS A 71 -16.40 -31.80 3.69
N SER A 72 -15.29 -32.30 3.16
CA SER A 72 -15.26 -33.16 1.97
C SER A 72 -16.09 -34.44 2.14
N ASP A 73 -16.42 -34.83 3.36
CA ASP A 73 -17.35 -35.90 3.70
C ASP A 73 -18.83 -35.55 3.48
N LEU A 74 -19.17 -34.25 3.51
CA LEU A 74 -20.55 -33.77 3.35
C LEU A 74 -20.94 -33.49 1.89
N TYR A 75 -19.96 -33.45 0.98
CA TYR A 75 -20.18 -33.09 -0.42
C TYR A 75 -19.54 -34.11 -1.37
N ASP A 76 -20.23 -34.43 -2.47
CA ASP A 76 -19.70 -35.26 -3.53
C ASP A 76 -18.63 -34.55 -4.38
N GLU A 77 -18.11 -35.25 -5.40
CA GLU A 77 -17.10 -34.71 -6.32
C GLU A 77 -17.57 -33.47 -7.12
N TRP A 78 -18.88 -33.21 -7.16
CA TRP A 78 -19.51 -32.06 -7.81
C TRP A 78 -19.84 -30.94 -6.81
N GLY A 79 -19.57 -31.14 -5.52
CA GLY A 79 -19.87 -30.20 -4.44
C GLY A 79 -21.34 -30.21 -4.00
N LEU A 80 -22.09 -31.27 -4.32
CA LEU A 80 -23.48 -31.43 -3.89
C LEU A 80 -23.55 -32.20 -2.57
N PRO A 81 -24.54 -31.92 -1.69
CA PRO A 81 -24.72 -32.67 -0.46
C PRO A 81 -24.88 -34.17 -0.73
N ALA A 82 -24.05 -34.98 -0.08
CA ALA A 82 -24.10 -36.44 -0.14
C ALA A 82 -25.25 -37.03 0.70
#